data_AF-A0A285R5A7-F1
#
_entry.id   AF-A0A285R5A7-F1
#
_cell.length_a   1.000
_cell.length_b   1.000
_cell.length_c   1.000
_cell.angle_alpha   90.00
_cell.angle_beta   90.00
_cell.angle_gamma   90.00
#
_symmetry.space_group_name_H-M   'P 1'
#
loop_
_entity.id
_entity.type
_entity.pdbx_description
1 polymer ?
#
loop_
_entity_poly.entity_id
_entity_poly.type
_entity_poly.pdbx_seq_one_letter_code
_entity_poly.pdbx_strand_id
1 'polypeptide(L)'
;MLGRFFTESKRFRWLQKLHRWQRISSGWAHDILLRNRMHRVRQPISAAFDTNVSQLCKIERGVFYNEGPQKWGDIVFETRTYGLAEAPVGGKLKEEIYYLNSICELVRRGRINLYRIQTIEGEKNRKKSKHSNQLGAVNIDHGIKYHEMRFECEKLKYKFGKILSNAHERTKEDCSINVGRYAYLLKHFKGKQANDAWHLMICDSFGIEIFFTCDERFIDRYNQISKKIHYENQRCKPMLPSDFCKALGIKATPYAPVDPQGLFRGTIR
;
A
#
# COMPACT_ATOMS: atom_id res chain seq x y z
N MET A 1 3.10 -24.94 -33.10
CA MET A 1 3.15 -23.75 -32.21
C MET A 1 2.21 -23.86 -31.01
N LEU A 2 0.95 -24.28 -31.17
CA LEU A 2 -0.05 -24.41 -30.08
C LEU A 2 0.34 -25.35 -28.91
N GLY A 3 1.12 -26.41 -29.16
CA GLY A 3 1.55 -27.36 -28.13
C GLY A 3 2.48 -26.76 -27.05
N ARG A 4 3.34 -25.80 -27.40
CA ARG A 4 4.22 -25.10 -26.43
C ARG A 4 3.44 -24.14 -25.53
N PHE A 5 2.40 -23.48 -26.05
CA PHE A 5 1.53 -22.60 -25.27
C PHE A 5 0.69 -23.36 -24.22
N PHE A 6 0.25 -24.58 -24.53
CA PHE A 6 -0.52 -25.40 -23.58
C PHE A 6 0.30 -25.94 -22.42
N THR A 7 1.57 -26.31 -22.65
CA THR A 7 2.48 -26.75 -21.60
C THR A 7 2.93 -25.60 -20.72
N GLU A 8 3.17 -24.41 -21.29
CA GLU A 8 3.48 -23.19 -20.52
C GLU A 8 2.32 -22.77 -19.61
N SER A 9 1.07 -22.80 -20.10
CA SER A 9 -0.11 -22.51 -19.27
C SER A 9 -0.24 -23.41 -18.05
N LYS A 10 -0.06 -24.73 -18.23
CA LYS A 10 -0.09 -25.68 -17.11
C LYS A 10 1.03 -25.39 -16.10
N ARG A 11 2.23 -25.03 -16.58
CA ARG A 11 3.36 -24.61 -15.74
C ARG A 11 3.03 -23.35 -14.95
N PHE A 12 2.46 -22.32 -15.58
CA PHE A 12 2.07 -21.08 -14.90
C PHE A 12 0.99 -21.30 -13.84
N ARG A 13 -0.05 -22.09 -14.15
CA ARG A 13 -1.08 -22.44 -13.15
C ARG A 13 -0.52 -23.22 -11.97
N TRP A 14 0.42 -24.13 -12.21
CA TRP A 14 1.10 -24.86 -11.14
C TRP A 14 1.96 -23.93 -10.29
N LEU A 15 2.74 -23.03 -10.93
CA LEU A 15 3.50 -22.00 -10.23
C LEU A 15 2.59 -21.09 -9.39
N GLN A 16 1.44 -20.64 -9.91
CA GLN A 16 0.48 -19.86 -9.14
C GLN A 16 -0.04 -20.60 -7.91
N LYS A 17 -0.34 -21.91 -8.03
CA LYS A 17 -0.73 -22.74 -6.89
C LYS A 17 0.42 -22.85 -5.87
N LEU A 18 1.65 -23.06 -6.33
CA LEU A 18 2.84 -23.13 -5.48
C LEU A 18 3.08 -21.81 -4.74
N HIS A 19 3.02 -20.68 -5.44
CA HIS A 19 3.17 -19.35 -4.85
C HIS A 19 2.04 -19.04 -3.88
N ARG A 20 0.79 -19.42 -4.18
CA ARG A 20 -0.32 -19.30 -3.24
C ARG A 20 -0.07 -20.11 -1.97
N TRP A 21 0.45 -21.33 -2.10
CA TRP A 21 0.79 -22.17 -0.95
C TRP A 21 1.95 -21.59 -0.14
N GLN A 22 3.01 -21.13 -0.80
CA GLN A 22 4.13 -20.43 -0.16
C GLN A 22 3.65 -19.18 0.58
N ARG A 23 2.75 -18.38 -0.03
CA ARG A 23 2.16 -17.19 0.56
C ARG A 23 1.33 -17.50 1.80
N ILE A 24 0.49 -18.53 1.75
CA ILE A 24 -0.31 -18.96 2.91
C ILE A 24 0.62 -19.42 4.04
N SER A 25 1.65 -20.21 3.70
CA SER A 25 2.61 -20.75 4.65
C SER A 25 3.49 -19.67 5.29
N SER A 26 3.99 -18.72 4.49
CA SER A 26 4.74 -17.57 5.00
C SER A 26 3.84 -16.69 5.86
N GLY A 27 2.59 -16.46 5.45
CA GLY A 27 1.59 -15.77 6.26
C GLY A 27 1.36 -16.43 7.62
N TRP A 28 1.33 -17.77 7.69
CA TRP A 28 1.25 -18.51 8.97
C TRP A 28 2.49 -18.27 9.83
N ALA A 29 3.69 -18.38 9.26
CA ALA A 29 4.93 -18.13 9.98
C ALA A 29 5.00 -16.69 10.51
N HIS A 30 4.59 -15.71 9.70
CA HIS A 30 4.55 -14.30 10.08
C HIS A 30 3.54 -14.03 11.19
N ASP A 31 2.37 -14.66 11.14
CA ASP A 31 1.35 -14.57 12.19
C ASP A 31 1.88 -15.11 13.53
N ILE A 32 2.57 -16.25 13.52
CA ILE A 32 3.22 -16.81 14.72
C ILE A 32 4.28 -15.85 15.27
N LEU A 33 5.16 -15.35 14.41
CA LEU A 33 6.21 -14.40 14.82
C LEU A 33 5.61 -13.14 15.44
N LEU A 34 4.57 -12.59 14.82
CA LEU A 34 3.91 -11.39 15.32
C LEU A 34 3.18 -11.65 16.65
N ARG A 35 2.51 -12.80 16.81
CA ARG A 35 1.90 -13.21 18.10
C ARG A 35 2.92 -13.40 19.20
N ASN A 36 4.12 -13.86 18.89
CA ASN A 36 5.18 -14.02 19.89
C ASN A 36 5.76 -12.66 20.33
N ARG A 37 5.71 -11.65 19.45
CA ARG A 37 6.19 -10.29 19.74
C ARG A 37 5.11 -9.38 20.33
N MET A 38 3.86 -9.58 19.96
CA MET A 38 2.72 -8.86 20.52
C MET A 38 2.22 -9.57 21.77
N HIS A 39 2.03 -8.85 22.87
CA HIS A 39 1.32 -9.40 24.02
C HIS A 39 -0.06 -9.93 23.57
N ARG A 40 -0.48 -11.09 24.10
CA ARG A 40 -1.73 -11.78 23.71
C ARG A 40 -3.00 -10.90 23.79
N VAL A 41 -2.94 -9.80 24.55
CA VAL A 41 -4.05 -8.86 24.82
C VAL A 41 -4.02 -7.64 23.90
N ARG A 42 -2.97 -7.41 23.12
CA ARG A 42 -2.85 -6.21 22.28
C ARG A 42 -3.82 -6.27 21.09
N GLN A 43 -4.49 -5.15 20.83
CA GLN A 43 -5.34 -4.99 19.66
C GLN A 43 -4.53 -5.09 18.35
N PRO A 44 -5.18 -5.44 17.22
CA PRO A 44 -4.53 -5.42 15.91
C PRO A 44 -3.91 -4.06 15.60
N ILE A 45 -2.77 -4.06 14.90
CA ILE A 45 -2.06 -2.83 14.54
C ILE A 45 -2.92 -2.04 13.55
N SER A 46 -3.21 -0.78 13.87
CA SER A 46 -3.95 0.09 12.95
C SER A 46 -3.01 0.75 11.95
N ALA A 47 -3.27 0.57 10.65
CA ALA A 47 -2.41 1.09 9.59
C ALA A 47 -3.20 1.73 8.44
N ALA A 48 -2.57 2.61 7.67
CA ALA A 48 -3.11 3.17 6.44
C ALA A 48 -2.07 3.20 5.32
N PHE A 49 -2.53 3.12 4.08
CA PHE A 49 -1.69 3.22 2.89
C PHE A 49 -1.77 4.62 2.28
N ASP A 50 -0.61 5.18 1.96
CA ASP A 50 -0.51 6.31 1.05
C ASP A 50 -0.97 5.93 -0.38
N THR A 51 -1.22 6.94 -1.21
CA THR A 51 -1.51 6.81 -2.63
C THR A 51 -0.44 6.00 -3.35
N ASN A 52 0.85 6.25 -3.10
CA ASN A 52 1.93 5.57 -3.80
C ASN A 52 1.98 4.08 -3.44
N VAL A 53 1.83 3.75 -2.16
CA VAL A 53 1.75 2.36 -1.67
C VAL A 53 0.52 1.65 -2.24
N SER A 54 -0.61 2.34 -2.29
CA SER A 54 -1.83 1.79 -2.90
C SER A 54 -1.67 1.51 -4.40
N GLN A 55 -0.88 2.31 -5.12
CA GLN A 55 -0.55 2.06 -6.52
C GLN A 55 0.37 0.84 -6.67
N LEU A 56 1.28 0.60 -5.72
CA LEU A 56 2.08 -0.62 -5.66
C LEU A 56 1.26 -1.86 -5.31
N CYS A 57 0.08 -1.72 -4.73
CA CYS A 57 -0.81 -2.86 -4.55
C CYS A 57 -1.49 -3.31 -5.87
N LYS A 58 -1.42 -2.50 -6.94
CA LYS A 58 -2.11 -2.74 -8.23
C LYS A 58 -1.15 -3.21 -9.34
N ILE A 59 -0.21 -4.08 -8.99
CA ILE A 59 1.03 -4.27 -9.76
C ILE A 59 0.92 -5.26 -10.91
N GLU A 60 0.03 -6.24 -10.86
CA GLU A 60 -0.12 -7.11 -12.03
C GLU A 60 -0.71 -6.27 -13.16
N ARG A 61 0.07 -5.91 -14.17
CA ARG A 61 -0.41 -5.06 -15.27
C ARG A 61 -0.12 -5.78 -16.58
N GLY A 62 -1.15 -6.21 -17.29
CA GLY A 62 -1.02 -6.54 -18.70
C GLY A 62 -0.88 -5.26 -19.50
N VAL A 63 0.14 -5.17 -20.33
CA VAL A 63 0.32 -4.00 -21.20
C VAL A 63 0.13 -4.40 -22.63
N PHE A 64 -0.60 -3.53 -23.35
CA PHE A 64 -0.60 -3.54 -24.80
C PHE A 64 0.73 -2.99 -25.29
N TYR A 65 1.55 -3.85 -25.88
CA TYR A 65 2.65 -3.41 -26.72
C TYR A 65 2.10 -3.33 -28.13
N ASN A 66 2.13 -2.14 -28.72
CA ASN A 66 2.05 -2.04 -30.18
C ASN A 66 3.46 -2.32 -30.68
N GLU A 67 3.71 -3.54 -31.17
CA GLU A 67 5.05 -3.88 -31.67
C GLU A 67 5.37 -3.15 -32.98
N GLY A 68 4.34 -2.59 -33.63
CA GLY A 68 4.42 -1.57 -34.66
C GLY A 68 5.48 -1.83 -35.75
N PRO A 69 6.01 -0.76 -36.36
CA PRO A 69 7.09 -0.86 -37.34
C PRO A 69 8.39 -1.45 -36.79
N GLN A 70 8.57 -1.43 -35.47
CA GLN A 70 9.83 -1.77 -34.82
C GLN A 70 10.22 -3.24 -35.00
N LYS A 71 9.25 -4.14 -35.12
CA LYS A 71 9.47 -5.55 -35.48
C LYS A 71 9.18 -5.87 -36.94
N TRP A 72 8.38 -5.07 -37.62
CA TRP A 72 7.77 -5.44 -38.92
C TRP A 72 8.09 -4.48 -40.07
N GLY A 73 9.00 -3.52 -39.87
CA GLY A 73 9.38 -2.53 -40.89
C GLY A 73 8.25 -1.55 -41.18
N ASP A 74 8.14 -1.06 -42.41
CA ASP A 74 7.15 -0.02 -42.78
C ASP A 74 5.69 -0.51 -42.78
N ILE A 75 5.46 -1.79 -42.48
CA ILE A 75 4.12 -2.37 -42.44
C ILE A 75 3.50 -2.10 -41.07
N VAL A 76 2.51 -1.19 -41.04
CA VAL A 76 1.74 -0.88 -39.83
C VAL A 76 0.75 -2.02 -39.56
N PHE A 77 1.19 -3.05 -38.85
CA PHE A 77 0.29 -3.98 -38.21
C PHE A 77 -0.09 -3.46 -36.82
N GLU A 78 -1.40 -3.40 -36.52
CA GLU A 78 -1.90 -3.38 -35.14
C GLU A 78 -1.59 -4.74 -34.49
N THR A 79 -0.32 -4.94 -34.12
CA THR A 79 0.09 -6.11 -33.34
C THR A 79 -0.29 -5.83 -31.90
N ARG A 80 -1.43 -6.40 -31.49
CA ARG A 80 -1.88 -6.37 -30.10
C ARG A 80 -1.13 -7.45 -29.33
N THR A 81 0.11 -7.15 -28.96
CA THR A 81 0.93 -8.11 -28.21
C THR A 81 0.77 -7.82 -26.73
N TYR A 82 0.35 -8.84 -26.00
CA TYR A 82 0.16 -8.78 -24.57
C TYR A 82 1.46 -9.20 -23.91
N GLY A 83 1.98 -8.34 -23.05
CA GLY A 83 3.11 -8.69 -22.21
C GLY A 83 2.82 -8.36 -20.75
N LEU A 84 3.54 -9.06 -19.88
CA LEU A 84 3.67 -8.66 -18.49
C LEU A 84 4.46 -7.37 -18.47
N ALA A 85 3.86 -6.26 -18.04
CA ALA A 85 4.70 -5.20 -17.54
C ALA A 85 5.20 -5.63 -16.18
N GLU A 86 6.52 -5.78 -16.07
CA GLU A 86 7.14 -5.47 -14.79
C GLU A 86 6.64 -4.07 -14.40
N ALA A 87 6.16 -3.93 -13.16
CA ALA A 87 5.78 -2.61 -12.68
C ALA A 87 6.96 -1.66 -12.95
N PRO A 88 6.73 -0.45 -13.50
CA PRO A 88 7.77 0.47 -13.96
C PRO A 88 8.51 1.13 -12.78
N VAL A 89 8.75 0.37 -11.74
CA VAL A 89 9.33 0.78 -10.47
C VAL A 89 10.71 0.18 -10.38
N GLY A 90 11.73 1.05 -10.30
CA GLY A 90 13.12 0.65 -10.14
C GLY A 90 13.33 -0.26 -8.92
N GLY A 91 14.48 -0.94 -8.88
CA GLY A 91 14.75 -2.09 -8.00
C GLY A 91 14.32 -1.94 -6.53
N LYS A 92 14.56 -0.78 -5.89
CA LYS A 92 14.15 -0.53 -4.50
C LYS A 92 12.63 -0.70 -4.27
N LEU A 93 11.82 -0.13 -5.16
CA LEU A 93 10.36 -0.19 -5.04
C LEU A 93 9.82 -1.58 -5.38
N LYS A 94 10.58 -2.41 -6.11
CA LYS A 94 10.27 -3.82 -6.36
C LYS A 94 10.32 -4.65 -5.08
N GLU A 95 11.27 -4.38 -4.19
CA GLU A 95 11.36 -5.06 -2.89
C GLU A 95 10.15 -4.73 -2.00
N GLU A 96 9.71 -3.47 -1.99
CA GLU A 96 8.54 -3.05 -1.22
C GLU A 96 7.27 -3.84 -1.58
N ILE A 97 7.14 -4.29 -2.83
CA ILE A 97 6.03 -5.15 -3.28
C ILE A 97 5.96 -6.44 -2.47
N TYR A 98 7.11 -7.10 -2.28
CA TYR A 98 7.17 -8.38 -1.59
C TYR A 98 6.87 -8.23 -0.09
N TYR A 99 7.25 -7.10 0.50
CA TYR A 99 6.88 -6.77 1.87
C TYR A 99 5.40 -6.41 1.99
N LEU A 100 4.84 -5.67 1.02
CA LEU A 100 3.40 -5.40 0.95
C LEU A 100 2.58 -6.68 0.87
N ASN A 101 3.03 -7.68 0.10
CA ASN A 101 2.38 -8.99 0.05
C ASN A 101 2.35 -9.67 1.43
N SER A 102 3.44 -9.60 2.20
CA SER A 102 3.48 -10.09 3.59
C SER A 102 2.51 -9.31 4.50
N ILE A 103 2.45 -7.98 4.37
CA ILE A 103 1.51 -7.13 5.15
C ILE A 103 0.07 -7.50 4.82
N CYS A 104 -0.26 -7.68 3.54
CA CYS A 104 -1.58 -8.10 3.09
C CYS A 104 -2.03 -9.43 3.72
N GLU A 105 -1.12 -10.40 3.88
CA GLU A 105 -1.43 -11.65 4.59
C GLU A 105 -1.71 -11.44 6.08
N LEU A 106 -0.99 -10.54 6.74
CA LEU A 106 -1.26 -10.18 8.15
C LEU A 106 -2.62 -9.48 8.30
N VAL A 107 -3.00 -8.63 7.35
CA VAL A 107 -4.33 -8.00 7.32
C VAL A 107 -5.43 -9.06 7.16
N ARG A 108 -5.28 -10.02 6.24
CA ARG A 108 -6.24 -11.12 6.05
C ARG A 108 -6.44 -11.96 7.32
N ARG A 109 -5.41 -12.03 8.17
CA ARG A 109 -5.43 -12.76 9.45
C ARG A 109 -5.92 -11.91 10.62
N GLY A 110 -6.37 -10.68 10.38
CA GLY A 110 -6.86 -9.78 11.42
C GLY A 110 -5.77 -9.28 12.37
N ARG A 111 -4.50 -9.28 11.94
CA ARG A 111 -3.38 -8.76 12.74
C ARG A 111 -3.11 -7.28 12.51
N ILE A 112 -3.49 -6.80 11.33
CA ILE A 112 -3.40 -5.41 10.94
C ILE A 112 -4.78 -4.97 10.47
N ASN A 113 -5.30 -3.89 11.04
CA ASN A 113 -6.51 -3.23 10.57
C ASN A 113 -6.09 -2.12 9.60
N LEU A 114 -6.45 -2.29 8.33
CA LEU A 114 -6.10 -1.34 7.28
C LEU A 114 -7.24 -0.34 7.06
N TYR A 115 -6.97 0.94 7.27
CA TYR A 115 -7.97 2.00 7.18
C TYR A 115 -7.87 2.78 5.86
N ARG A 116 -9.02 3.17 5.31
CA ARG A 116 -9.13 4.09 4.17
C ARG A 116 -9.22 5.53 4.66
N ILE A 117 -8.36 6.38 4.12
CA ILE A 117 -8.37 7.81 4.39
C ILE A 117 -9.01 8.53 3.19
N GLN A 118 -10.08 9.27 3.43
CA GLN A 118 -10.88 9.90 2.36
C GLN A 118 -10.09 10.90 1.53
N THR A 119 -9.19 11.67 2.14
CA THR A 119 -8.35 12.63 1.40
C THR A 119 -7.44 11.92 0.39
N ILE A 120 -6.93 10.74 0.77
CA ILE A 120 -6.12 9.88 -0.10
C ILE A 120 -6.97 9.30 -1.24
N GLU A 121 -8.19 8.88 -0.96
CA GLU A 121 -9.13 8.42 -2.00
C GLU A 121 -9.50 9.54 -2.98
N GLY A 122 -9.70 10.76 -2.48
CA GLY A 122 -9.89 11.94 -3.31
C GLY A 122 -8.69 12.21 -4.24
N GLU A 123 -7.46 12.07 -3.73
CA GLU A 123 -6.27 12.17 -4.57
C GLU A 123 -6.17 11.06 -5.62
N LYS A 124 -6.50 9.81 -5.24
CA LYS A 124 -6.51 8.66 -6.15
C LYS A 124 -7.48 8.88 -7.31
N ASN A 125 -8.68 9.40 -7.03
CA ASN A 125 -9.70 9.65 -8.04
C ASN A 125 -9.32 10.78 -9.00
N ARG A 126 -8.56 11.78 -8.53
CA ARG A 126 -8.07 12.89 -9.37
C ARG A 126 -6.84 12.52 -10.20
N LYS A 127 -5.98 11.65 -9.68
CA LYS A 127 -4.82 11.14 -10.43
C LYS A 127 -5.33 10.16 -11.47
N LYS A 128 -5.39 10.59 -12.75
CA LYS A 128 -5.43 9.63 -13.86
C LYS A 128 -4.30 8.64 -13.61
N SER A 129 -4.65 7.37 -13.45
CA SER A 129 -3.65 6.32 -13.44
C SER A 129 -2.88 6.50 -14.75
N LYS A 130 -1.63 6.97 -14.70
CA LYS A 130 -0.75 7.07 -15.88
C LYS A 130 -0.57 5.71 -16.57
N HIS A 131 -1.07 4.66 -15.91
CA HIS A 131 -1.02 3.27 -16.25
C HIS A 131 -2.42 2.68 -16.50
N SER A 132 -3.46 3.50 -16.70
CA SER A 132 -4.84 3.04 -16.92
C SER A 132 -5.05 2.38 -18.28
N ASN A 133 -4.09 2.50 -19.20
CA ASN A 133 -4.10 1.83 -20.50
C ASN A 133 -3.63 0.37 -20.41
N GLN A 134 -3.46 -0.17 -19.20
CA GLN A 134 -2.97 -1.51 -18.93
C GLN A 134 -4.17 -2.41 -18.57
N LEU A 135 -4.36 -3.50 -19.32
CA LEU A 135 -5.39 -4.49 -19.06
C LEU A 135 -5.07 -5.26 -17.78
N GLY A 136 -6.08 -5.42 -16.93
CA GLY A 136 -6.09 -6.37 -15.81
C GLY A 136 -5.08 -6.02 -14.72
N ALA A 137 -5.53 -5.23 -13.74
CA ALA A 137 -4.85 -5.09 -12.45
C ALA A 137 -5.31 -6.20 -11.49
N VAL A 138 -4.53 -7.26 -11.27
CA VAL A 138 -4.74 -8.06 -10.04
C VAL A 138 -4.21 -7.23 -8.90
N ASN A 139 -5.08 -6.96 -7.93
CA ASN A 139 -4.66 -6.32 -6.72
C ASN A 139 -3.94 -7.35 -5.83
N ILE A 140 -2.73 -7.03 -5.38
CA ILE A 140 -1.97 -7.80 -4.36
C ILE A 140 -2.77 -7.85 -3.05
N ASP A 141 -3.63 -6.85 -2.84
CA ASP A 141 -4.58 -6.83 -1.74
C ASP A 141 -5.62 -7.95 -1.82
N HIS A 142 -5.75 -8.67 -2.94
CA HIS A 142 -6.72 -9.73 -3.24
C HIS A 142 -8.03 -9.64 -2.43
N GLY A 143 -8.67 -8.46 -2.45
CA GLY A 143 -9.96 -8.25 -1.78
C GLY A 143 -9.89 -8.07 -0.26
N ILE A 144 -8.76 -7.59 0.28
CA ILE A 144 -8.67 -7.13 1.67
C ILE A 144 -9.78 -6.10 1.93
N LYS A 145 -10.53 -6.32 3.01
CA LYS A 145 -11.52 -5.35 3.48
C LYS A 145 -10.78 -4.23 4.19
N TYR A 146 -10.85 -3.04 3.61
CA TYR A 146 -10.40 -1.84 4.28
C TYR A 146 -11.49 -1.37 5.21
N HIS A 147 -11.11 -1.01 6.43
CA HIS A 147 -12.00 -0.34 7.35
C HIS A 147 -12.19 1.10 6.89
N GLU A 148 -13.44 1.54 6.83
CA GLU A 148 -13.73 2.95 6.70
C GLU A 148 -13.41 3.63 8.03
N MET A 149 -12.80 4.80 7.98
CA MET A 149 -12.79 5.65 9.16
C MET A 149 -14.25 5.93 9.54
N ARG A 150 -14.58 5.83 10.83
CA ARG A 150 -15.96 5.83 11.34
C ARG A 150 -16.81 7.06 10.97
N PHE A 151 -16.25 8.10 10.33
CA PHE A 151 -17.03 9.23 9.82
C PHE A 151 -16.32 10.00 8.69
N GLU A 152 -17.11 10.48 7.72
CA GLU A 152 -16.77 11.58 6.82
C GLU A 152 -16.74 12.89 7.62
N CYS A 153 -15.55 13.48 7.78
CA CYS A 153 -15.42 14.78 8.42
C CYS A 153 -15.64 15.88 7.37
N GLU A 154 -16.90 16.14 7.01
CA GLU A 154 -17.30 17.13 6.00
C GLU A 154 -16.77 18.55 6.31
N LYS A 155 -16.53 18.86 7.59
CA LYS A 155 -15.96 20.12 8.07
C LYS A 155 -14.92 19.88 9.16
N LEU A 156 -13.70 19.54 8.78
CA LEU A 156 -12.53 19.55 9.66
C LEU A 156 -12.42 20.93 10.35
N LYS A 157 -12.70 20.98 11.66
CA LYS A 157 -12.60 22.21 12.44
C LYS A 157 -11.20 22.32 13.03
N TYR A 158 -10.42 23.29 12.57
CA TYR A 158 -9.09 23.54 13.10
C TYR A 158 -9.20 24.23 14.47
N LYS A 159 -8.80 23.55 15.54
CA LYS A 159 -8.72 24.14 16.88
C LYS A 159 -7.25 24.34 17.26
N PHE A 160 -6.89 25.56 17.64
CA PHE A 160 -5.63 25.84 18.32
C PHE A 160 -5.86 25.59 19.81
N GLY A 161 -5.46 24.44 20.32
CA GLY A 161 -5.61 24.09 21.75
C GLY A 161 -4.35 23.48 22.31
N LYS A 162 -4.03 23.75 23.59
CA LYS A 162 -2.99 23.03 24.33
C LYS A 162 -3.61 21.78 24.95
N ILE A 163 -3.42 20.63 24.28
CA ILE A 163 -3.63 19.26 24.79
C ILE A 163 -5.10 18.97 25.18
N LEU A 164 -5.54 17.71 25.12
CA LEU A 164 -6.34 17.07 26.19
C LEU A 164 -6.72 15.63 25.83
N SER A 165 -6.37 14.77 26.77
CA SER A 165 -6.93 13.47 27.15
C SER A 165 -7.01 12.34 26.13
N ASN A 166 -6.86 11.14 26.70
CA ASN A 166 -6.81 9.83 26.07
C ASN A 166 -8.02 9.52 25.17
N ALA A 167 -7.87 8.40 24.46
CA ALA A 167 -8.78 7.82 23.48
C ALA A 167 -10.22 7.67 24.01
N HIS A 168 -11.00 8.74 24.00
CA HIS A 168 -12.45 8.65 23.98
C HIS A 168 -12.91 8.32 22.56
N GLU A 169 -13.97 7.53 22.46
CA GLU A 169 -14.67 7.29 21.21
C GLU A 169 -15.16 8.64 20.67
N ARG A 170 -14.46 9.16 19.66
CA ARG A 170 -14.80 10.45 19.06
C ARG A 170 -16.14 10.33 18.32
N THR A 171 -17.03 11.26 18.61
CA THR A 171 -18.29 11.45 17.87
C THR A 171 -18.03 12.27 16.59
N LYS A 172 -19.02 12.34 15.68
CA LYS A 172 -18.96 13.18 14.45
C LYS A 172 -18.71 14.67 14.77
N GLU A 173 -18.97 15.10 16.00
CA GLU A 173 -18.86 16.48 16.49
C GLU A 173 -17.44 16.83 17.01
N ASP A 174 -16.65 15.83 17.40
CA ASP A 174 -15.26 15.96 17.91
C ASP A 174 -14.19 15.95 16.81
N CYS A 175 -14.58 16.42 15.63
CA CYS A 175 -13.81 16.47 14.40
C CYS A 175 -12.73 17.58 14.39
N SER A 176 -12.00 17.75 15.50
CA SER A 176 -10.94 18.74 15.61
C SER A 176 -9.55 18.12 15.56
N ILE A 177 -8.82 18.40 14.48
CA ILE A 177 -7.37 18.21 14.46
C ILE A 177 -6.76 19.39 15.21
N ASN A 178 -5.97 19.08 16.24
CA ASN A 178 -5.19 20.08 16.91
C ASN A 178 -4.01 20.48 16.03
N VAL A 179 -4.21 21.45 15.13
CA VAL A 179 -3.16 21.92 14.21
C VAL A 179 -1.97 22.48 14.97
N GLY A 180 -2.21 23.10 16.13
CA GLY A 180 -1.15 23.57 17.03
C GLY A 180 -0.18 22.45 17.42
N ARG A 181 -0.69 21.24 17.67
CA ARG A 181 0.13 20.05 17.93
C ARG A 181 1.02 19.68 16.76
N TYR A 182 0.69 20.00 15.52
CA TYR A 182 1.50 19.65 14.36
C TYR A 182 2.14 20.87 13.70
N ALA A 183 2.05 22.05 14.34
CA ALA A 183 2.49 23.31 13.76
C ALA A 183 3.97 23.27 13.35
N TYR A 184 4.81 22.60 14.14
CA TYR A 184 6.22 22.42 13.78
C TYR A 184 6.39 21.49 12.57
N LEU A 185 5.68 20.36 12.51
CA LEU A 185 5.73 19.48 11.34
C LEU A 185 5.29 20.25 10.08
N LEU A 186 4.16 20.96 10.15
CA LEU A 186 3.62 21.76 9.05
C LEU A 186 4.53 22.93 8.63
N LYS A 187 5.22 23.58 9.58
CA LYS A 187 6.20 24.62 9.26
C LYS A 187 7.38 24.07 8.45
N HIS A 188 7.76 22.82 8.74
CA HIS A 188 8.92 22.20 8.13
C HIS A 188 8.58 21.38 6.88
N PHE A 189 7.37 20.88 6.69
CA PHE A 189 6.96 20.25 5.43
C PHE A 189 6.40 21.28 4.45
N LYS A 190 6.96 21.34 3.24
CA LYS A 190 6.55 22.29 2.19
C LYS A 190 6.30 21.56 0.87
N GLY A 191 5.43 22.12 0.02
CA GLY A 191 5.12 21.58 -1.30
C GLY A 191 4.44 20.20 -1.22
N LYS A 192 4.88 19.24 -2.03
CA LYS A 192 4.28 17.89 -2.10
C LYS A 192 4.26 17.17 -0.74
N GLN A 193 5.30 17.37 0.08
CA GLN A 193 5.40 16.74 1.40
C GLN A 193 4.39 17.29 2.42
N ALA A 194 3.77 18.44 2.14
CA ALA A 194 2.72 18.99 3.02
C ALA A 194 1.44 18.14 2.97
N ASN A 195 1.11 17.55 1.81
CA ASN A 195 -0.03 16.63 1.70
C ASN A 195 0.22 15.35 2.50
N ASP A 196 1.42 14.77 2.38
CA ASP A 196 1.80 13.57 3.15
C ASP A 196 1.82 13.85 4.66
N ALA A 197 2.27 15.05 5.06
CA ALA A 197 2.18 15.49 6.45
C ALA A 197 0.72 15.61 6.92
N TRP A 198 -0.18 16.15 6.09
CA TRP A 198 -1.61 16.18 6.38
C TRP A 198 -2.20 14.78 6.55
N HIS A 199 -1.85 13.83 5.68
CA HIS A 199 -2.29 12.43 5.81
C HIS A 199 -1.79 11.80 7.10
N LEU A 200 -0.52 12.02 7.46
CA LEU A 200 0.05 11.53 8.72
C LEU A 200 -0.66 12.13 9.95
N MET A 201 -1.01 13.41 9.91
CA MET A 201 -1.75 14.09 10.99
C MET A 201 -3.16 13.52 11.16
N ILE A 202 -3.84 13.23 10.05
CA ILE A 202 -5.13 12.55 10.07
C ILE A 202 -4.94 11.16 10.69
N CYS A 203 -3.99 10.35 10.21
CA CYS A 203 -3.71 9.03 10.78
C CYS A 203 -3.56 9.08 12.31
N ASP A 204 -2.67 9.96 12.79
CA ASP A 204 -2.40 10.12 14.21
C ASP A 204 -3.63 10.57 15.00
N SER A 205 -4.40 11.51 14.45
CA SER A 205 -5.61 12.02 15.08
C SER A 205 -6.70 10.95 15.22
N PHE A 206 -6.70 9.93 14.37
CA PHE A 206 -7.68 8.83 14.37
C PHE A 206 -7.12 7.54 14.99
N GLY A 207 -5.96 7.60 15.66
CA GLY A 207 -5.39 6.45 16.35
C GLY A 207 -4.81 5.38 15.42
N ILE A 208 -4.52 5.72 14.16
CA ILE A 208 -3.76 4.87 13.25
C ILE A 208 -2.29 4.91 13.70
N GLU A 209 -1.67 3.74 13.89
CA GLU A 209 -0.31 3.61 14.41
C GLU A 209 0.74 3.72 13.29
N ILE A 210 0.41 3.26 12.09
CA ILE A 210 1.36 3.18 10.97
C ILE A 210 0.79 3.84 9.72
N PHE A 211 1.56 4.76 9.15
CA PHE A 211 1.28 5.35 7.84
C PHE A 211 2.29 4.82 6.82
N PHE A 212 1.88 3.88 5.97
CA PHE A 212 2.77 3.32 4.97
C PHE A 212 2.93 4.28 3.80
N THR A 213 4.17 4.64 3.50
CA THR A 213 4.53 5.47 2.34
C THR A 213 5.83 4.94 1.72
N CYS A 214 6.02 5.20 0.43
CA CYS A 214 7.25 4.91 -0.31
C CYS A 214 8.13 6.16 -0.54
N ASP A 215 7.74 7.32 0.01
CA ASP A 215 8.56 8.53 -0.05
C ASP A 215 9.63 8.50 1.05
N GLU A 216 10.81 7.94 0.72
CA GLU A 216 11.98 7.90 1.61
C GLU A 216 12.34 9.31 2.13
N ARG A 217 12.23 10.35 1.28
CA ARG A 217 12.58 11.73 1.67
C ARG A 217 11.62 12.28 2.73
N PHE A 218 10.34 11.91 2.63
CA PHE A 218 9.36 12.26 3.65
C PHE A 218 9.66 11.58 4.99
N ILE A 219 9.98 10.28 4.96
CA ILE A 219 10.34 9.50 6.16
C ILE A 219 11.61 10.07 6.82
N ASP A 220 12.67 10.31 6.05
CA ASP A 220 13.92 10.85 6.56
C ASP A 220 13.72 12.23 7.20
N ARG A 221 12.97 13.10 6.53
CA ARG A 221 12.65 14.43 7.07
C ARG A 221 11.81 14.33 8.33
N TYR A 222 10.82 13.43 8.37
CA TYR A 222 10.04 13.16 9.56
C TYR A 222 10.94 12.69 10.73
N ASN A 223 11.86 11.76 10.48
CA ASN A 223 12.78 11.23 11.47
C ASN A 223 13.75 12.31 12.00
N GLN A 224 14.22 13.21 11.13
CA GLN A 224 15.06 14.34 11.54
C GLN A 224 14.29 15.33 12.44
N ILE A 225 13.04 15.63 12.07
CA ILE A 225 12.19 16.57 12.80
C ILE A 225 11.76 15.98 14.16
N SER A 226 11.33 14.72 14.19
CA SER A 226 10.87 14.04 15.40
C SER A 226 11.97 13.93 16.47
N LYS A 227 13.22 13.66 16.07
CA LYS A 227 14.39 13.68 16.97
C LYS A 227 14.58 15.03 17.67
N LYS A 228 14.37 16.14 16.95
CA LYS A 228 14.63 17.50 17.47
C LYS A 228 13.57 18.00 18.45
N ILE A 229 12.34 17.54 18.33
CA ILE A 229 11.20 18.14 19.07
C ILE A 229 10.78 17.29 20.25
N HIS A 230 11.22 16.02 20.31
CA HIS A 230 10.67 15.05 21.27
C HIS A 230 9.14 15.14 21.27
N TYR A 231 8.53 14.81 20.13
CA TYR A 231 7.08 14.68 20.03
C TYR A 231 6.63 13.48 20.89
N GLU A 232 6.58 13.67 22.20
CA GLU A 232 6.36 12.62 23.21
C GLU A 232 5.01 11.90 23.05
N ASN A 233 4.11 12.44 22.23
CA ASN A 233 2.76 11.92 22.09
C ASN A 233 2.36 11.53 20.66
N GLN A 234 3.23 11.61 19.65
CA GLN A 234 2.85 11.17 18.30
C GLN A 234 2.84 9.63 18.22
N ARG A 235 1.66 9.07 17.98
CA ARG A 235 1.41 7.63 17.92
C ARG A 235 1.64 7.09 16.51
N CYS A 236 1.23 7.84 15.48
CA CYS A 236 1.39 7.43 14.09
C CYS A 236 2.81 7.68 13.59
N LYS A 237 3.42 6.65 13.01
CA LYS A 237 4.75 6.74 12.38
C LYS A 237 4.66 6.48 10.87
N PRO A 238 5.27 7.33 10.03
CA PRO A 238 5.45 7.00 8.62
C PRO A 238 6.56 5.95 8.47
N MET A 239 6.30 4.90 7.69
CA MET A 239 7.26 3.80 7.50
C MET A 239 7.19 3.24 6.07
N LEU A 240 8.33 2.73 5.58
CA LEU A 240 8.31 1.82 4.45
C LEU A 240 7.67 0.48 4.84
N PRO A 241 6.98 -0.20 3.92
CA PRO A 241 6.55 -1.59 4.10
C PRO A 241 7.69 -2.51 4.57
N SER A 242 8.88 -2.37 3.98
CA SER A 242 10.06 -3.15 4.33
C SER A 242 10.56 -2.87 5.74
N ASP A 243 10.64 -1.60 6.16
CA ASP A 243 11.08 -1.21 7.50
C ASP A 243 10.15 -1.78 8.58
N PHE A 244 8.83 -1.71 8.35
CA PHE A 244 7.84 -2.30 9.26
C PHE A 244 8.03 -3.81 9.39
N CYS A 245 8.18 -4.51 8.27
CA CYS A 245 8.37 -5.96 8.29
C CYS A 245 9.69 -6.35 8.97
N LYS A 246 10.79 -5.66 8.65
CA LYS A 246 12.11 -5.89 9.26
C LYS A 246 12.09 -5.65 10.77
N ALA A 247 11.45 -4.57 11.23
CA ALA A 247 11.27 -4.29 12.66
C ALA A 247 10.52 -5.43 13.39
N LEU A 248 9.64 -6.14 12.68
CA LEU A 248 8.88 -7.28 13.19
C LEU A 248 9.52 -8.65 12.90
N GLY A 249 10.68 -8.70 12.23
CA GLY A 249 11.33 -9.95 11.81
C GLY A 249 10.55 -10.72 10.74
N ILE A 250 9.66 -10.05 10.02
CA ILE A 250 8.81 -10.58 8.98
C ILE A 250 9.58 -10.58 7.66
N LYS A 251 9.58 -11.70 6.96
CA LYS A 251 10.29 -11.84 5.69
C LYS A 251 9.40 -11.39 4.54
N ALA A 252 10.02 -10.95 3.46
CA ALA A 252 9.32 -10.61 2.24
C ALA A 252 8.70 -11.88 1.62
N THR A 253 7.45 -11.80 1.16
CA THR A 253 6.77 -12.92 0.49
C THR A 253 6.70 -12.62 -1.00
N PRO A 254 7.35 -13.43 -1.87
CA PRO A 254 7.27 -13.22 -3.31
C PRO A 254 5.82 -13.30 -3.78
N TYR A 255 5.43 -12.43 -4.72
CA TYR A 255 4.13 -12.54 -5.38
C TYR A 255 4.16 -13.62 -6.47
N ALA A 256 3.00 -14.18 -6.81
CA ALA A 256 2.91 -15.19 -7.84
C ALA A 256 3.17 -14.56 -9.22
N PRO A 257 3.90 -15.23 -10.13
CA PRO A 257 3.97 -14.78 -11.50
C PRO A 257 2.56 -14.80 -12.10
N VAL A 258 2.22 -13.74 -12.82
CA VAL A 258 0.95 -13.61 -13.52
C VAL A 258 0.86 -14.69 -14.60
N ASP A 259 -0.30 -15.35 -14.72
CA ASP A 259 -0.57 -16.26 -15.84
C ASP A 259 -0.81 -15.42 -17.09
N PRO A 260 0.05 -15.50 -18.13
CA PRO A 260 -0.16 -14.77 -19.37
C PRO A 260 -1.55 -15.05 -19.95
N GLN A 261 -2.06 -16.28 -19.84
CA GLN A 261 -3.40 -16.65 -20.32
C GLN A 261 -4.55 -16.05 -19.51
N GLY A 262 -4.33 -15.73 -18.23
CA GLY A 262 -5.30 -15.02 -17.39
C GLY A 262 -5.55 -13.60 -17.88
N LEU A 263 -4.51 -12.95 -18.43
CA LEU A 263 -4.62 -11.63 -19.08
C LEU A 263 -5.48 -11.71 -20.36
N PHE A 264 -5.28 -12.73 -21.19
CA PHE A 264 -6.01 -12.91 -22.45
C PHE A 264 -7.50 -13.23 -22.26
N ARG A 265 -7.86 -13.91 -21.17
CA ARG A 265 -9.24 -14.37 -20.93
C ARG A 265 -10.12 -13.35 -20.21
N GLY A 266 -9.58 -12.19 -19.81
CA GLY A 266 -10.31 -11.22 -18.97
C GLY A 266 -10.80 -11.82 -17.64
N THR A 267 -10.25 -12.96 -17.21
CA THR A 267 -10.71 -13.74 -16.04
C THR A 267 -9.82 -13.54 -14.83
N ILE A 268 -9.09 -12.43 -14.79
CA ILE A 268 -8.60 -11.89 -13.53
C ILE A 268 -9.83 -11.44 -12.73
N ARG A 269 -10.33 -12.35 -11.88
CA ARG A 269 -11.25 -12.06 -10.78
C ARG A 269 -10.51 -12.34 -9.47
#